data_AF-A0A7X8LH84-F1
#
_entry.id   AF-A0A7X8LH84-F1
#
_cell.length_a   1.000
_cell.length_b   1.000
_cell.length_c   1.000
_cell.angle_alpha   90.00
_cell.angle_beta   90.00
_cell.angle_gamma   90.00
#
_symmetry.space_group_name_H-M   'P 1'
#
loop_
_entity.id
_entity.type
_entity.pdbx_description
1 polymer ?
#
loop_
_entity_poly.entity_id
_entity_poly.type
_entity_poly.pdbx_seq_one_letter_code
_entity_poly.pdbx_strand_id
1 'polypeptide(L)'
;MKTLVLVKQVPDSNAVRMDETTGTMVRHSAEAVVNPLDLYAVEAALCLRERYGGEVVALSMGPPAATRALREVVAMGVDRAVLVSDGKFAGSDTWATSRILAAAIKQRVGDFDLIVCGERATDGDTGQVGPGVAAALGLPVASYAGSIGDYDDGALRVERLIEGATESIELQLPGVVTVVKAVAVPRLPTLDGKLRAKEVEVEVLGQSDLRLPANEVGLAGSPTRVIKIFKPQLVRKCELYYADDPASINTAVEELVTFLRERLAGGAEASTEGIASSTTSERQVVEGAAKGDTWVLAEQRSGVIQPVSFELLARSRGLVRETGVGIGAVVLGPQMAVAELERLIHHGADYVVVVESDYFRDFLIDAHGANLSALIEEHQPDILLGAATSYGRTLMPYVAMLRRSGLTADCTGLAIDPESGVLLQTRPAIGGNIMATITCARERPQMATVRPGSSRPLAADIARKGPIIRVAAAVDGSASGVRVIGHSVDQTTLPLQEAARVVTAG
;
A
#
# COMPACT_ATOMS: atom_id res chain seq x y z
N MET A 1 27.48 3.61 9.89
CA MET A 1 26.41 3.14 8.99
C MET A 1 26.06 4.23 8.00
N LYS A 2 26.12 3.94 6.69
CA LYS A 2 25.71 4.88 5.64
C LYS A 2 24.26 4.64 5.25
N THR A 3 23.42 5.65 5.45
CA THR A 3 21.97 5.57 5.26
C THR A 3 21.53 6.49 4.14
N LEU A 4 20.68 5.97 3.26
CA LEU A 4 19.99 6.75 2.24
C LEU A 4 18.56 7.01 2.68
N VAL A 5 18.11 8.26 2.62
CA VAL A 5 16.72 8.63 2.93
C VAL A 5 16.01 9.07 1.66
N LEU A 6 14.90 8.41 1.32
CA LEU A 6 14.06 8.83 0.22
C LEU A 6 13.08 9.90 0.70
N VAL A 7 13.15 11.08 0.10
CA VAL A 7 12.35 12.24 0.51
C VAL A 7 11.52 12.73 -0.67
N LYS A 8 10.25 13.03 -0.42
CA LYS A 8 9.34 13.60 -1.41
C LYS A 8 8.85 14.97 -0.96
N GLN A 9 8.80 15.91 -1.90
CA GLN A 9 8.08 17.16 -1.74
C GLN A 9 6.59 16.93 -2.06
N VAL A 10 5.71 17.38 -1.16
CA VAL A 10 4.25 17.27 -1.32
C VAL A 10 3.58 18.63 -1.10
N PRO A 11 2.39 18.88 -1.67
CA PRO A 11 1.59 20.03 -1.29
C PRO A 11 1.20 19.94 0.19
N ASP A 12 1.25 21.06 0.92
CA ASP A 12 0.70 21.11 2.27
C ASP A 12 -0.81 20.86 2.25
N SER A 13 -1.24 19.73 2.80
CA SER A 13 -2.64 19.33 2.88
C SER A 13 -3.49 20.29 3.74
N ASN A 14 -2.86 21.04 4.66
CA ASN A 14 -3.55 22.00 5.52
C ASN A 14 -3.76 23.36 4.84
N ALA A 15 -2.98 23.67 3.79
CA ALA A 15 -3.02 24.95 3.08
C ALA A 15 -3.98 24.97 1.88
N VAL A 16 -4.52 23.82 1.46
CA VAL A 16 -5.46 23.75 0.33
C VAL A 16 -6.84 24.25 0.79
N ARG A 17 -7.16 25.51 0.45
CA ARG A 17 -8.49 26.10 0.66
C ARG A 17 -9.31 26.11 -0.64
N MET A 18 -10.62 25.92 -0.49
CA MET A 18 -11.58 25.95 -1.59
C MET A 18 -12.33 27.28 -1.56
N ASP A 19 -12.56 27.88 -2.73
CA ASP A 19 -13.46 29.01 -2.85
C ASP A 19 -14.89 28.48 -2.77
N GLU A 20 -15.59 28.81 -1.69
CA GLU A 20 -16.95 28.36 -1.39
C GLU A 20 -17.96 28.87 -2.43
N THR A 21 -17.64 29.92 -3.17
CA THR A 21 -18.50 30.56 -4.17
C THR A 21 -18.34 29.93 -5.56
N THR A 22 -17.11 29.65 -5.97
CA THR A 22 -16.80 29.19 -7.34
C THR A 22 -16.56 27.68 -7.41
N GLY A 23 -16.40 27.00 -6.27
CA GLY A 23 -16.04 25.58 -6.21
C GLY A 23 -14.64 25.28 -6.78
N THR A 24 -13.87 26.31 -7.09
CA THR A 24 -12.51 26.22 -7.61
C THR A 24 -11.51 26.18 -6.46
N MET A 25 -10.36 25.56 -6.72
CA MET A 25 -9.27 25.50 -5.76
C MET A 25 -8.61 26.88 -5.71
N VAL A 26 -8.62 27.55 -4.54
CA VAL A 26 -7.84 28.78 -4.36
C VAL A 26 -6.39 28.36 -4.26
N ARG A 27 -5.70 28.37 -5.40
CA ARG A 27 -4.25 28.18 -5.46
C ARG A 27 -3.56 29.50 -5.13
N HIS A 28 -3.70 29.99 -3.89
CA HIS A 28 -2.50 30.58 -3.29
C HIS A 28 -1.59 29.38 -3.10
N SER A 29 -0.63 29.21 -4.01
CA SER A 29 0.27 28.06 -4.13
C SER A 29 0.44 27.36 -2.78
N ALA A 30 -0.27 26.24 -2.56
CA ALA A 30 -0.12 25.46 -1.34
C ALA A 30 1.38 25.22 -1.18
N GLU A 31 1.96 25.75 -0.11
CA GLU A 31 3.41 25.70 0.03
C GLU A 31 3.84 24.23 -0.03
N ALA A 32 4.81 23.97 -0.90
CA ALA A 32 5.32 22.63 -1.07
C ALA A 32 6.28 22.34 0.08
N VAL A 33 5.93 21.34 0.90
CA VAL A 33 6.66 20.95 2.12
C VAL A 33 7.32 19.59 1.91
N VAL A 34 8.27 19.25 2.78
CA VAL A 34 8.73 17.86 2.93
C VAL A 34 7.52 17.02 3.34
N ASN A 35 7.34 15.85 2.72
CA ASN A 35 6.31 14.91 3.14
C ASN A 35 6.43 14.66 4.65
N PRO A 36 5.38 14.91 5.45
CA PRO A 36 5.47 14.77 6.91
C PRO A 36 5.90 13.37 7.35
N LEU A 37 5.55 12.34 6.58
CA LEU A 37 5.93 10.96 6.87
C LEU A 37 7.42 10.68 6.58
N ASP A 38 8.04 11.42 5.66
CA ASP A 38 9.48 11.29 5.36
C ASP A 38 10.34 11.98 6.43
N LEU A 39 9.81 12.96 7.17
CA LEU A 39 10.53 13.59 8.29
C LEU A 39 10.88 12.57 9.39
N TYR A 40 10.03 11.58 9.61
CA TYR A 40 10.30 10.47 10.53
C TYR A 40 11.42 9.56 10.00
N ALA A 41 11.49 9.35 8.69
CA ALA A 41 12.57 8.59 8.06
C ALA A 41 13.91 9.32 8.16
N VAL A 42 13.90 10.65 7.96
CA VAL A 42 15.08 11.51 8.16
C VAL A 42 15.57 11.42 9.60
N GLU A 43 14.68 11.56 10.58
CA GLU A 43 15.05 11.47 11.99
C GLU A 43 15.62 10.09 12.34
N ALA A 44 14.97 9.01 11.92
CA ALA A 44 15.45 7.66 12.17
C ALA A 44 16.87 7.45 11.59
N ALA A 45 17.15 7.96 10.39
CA ALA A 45 18.47 7.90 9.79
C ALA A 45 19.52 8.74 10.56
N LEU A 46 19.14 9.93 11.06
CA LEU A 46 20.03 10.77 11.87
C LEU A 46 20.37 10.11 13.21
N CYS A 47 19.39 9.50 13.87
CA CYS A 47 19.60 8.72 15.10
C CYS A 47 20.55 7.54 14.88
N LEU A 48 20.40 6.81 13.76
CA LEU A 48 21.30 5.71 13.41
C LEU A 48 22.72 6.20 13.16
N ARG A 49 22.89 7.33 12.48
CA ARG A 49 24.20 7.95 12.28
C ARG A 49 24.82 8.39 13.62
N GLU A 50 24.04 8.95 14.54
CA GLU A 50 24.53 9.33 15.87
C GLU A 50 25.00 8.10 16.68
N ARG A 51 24.29 6.98 16.52
CA ARG A 51 24.60 5.74 17.25
C ARG A 51 25.78 4.95 16.65
N TYR A 52 25.89 4.90 15.33
CA TYR A 52 26.84 4.01 14.63
C TYR A 52 27.83 4.75 13.71
N GLY A 53 27.84 6.08 13.74
CA GLY A 53 28.60 6.91 12.81
C GLY A 53 28.13 6.75 11.36
N GLY A 54 28.91 7.29 10.42
CA GLY A 54 28.64 7.21 8.98
C GLY A 54 28.00 8.49 8.42
N GLU A 55 27.23 8.34 7.35
CA GLU A 55 26.71 9.44 6.54
C GLU A 55 25.21 9.23 6.26
N VAL A 56 24.43 10.32 6.31
CA VAL A 56 23.04 10.33 5.83
C VAL A 56 22.97 11.10 4.52
N VAL A 57 22.52 10.41 3.46
CA VAL A 57 22.30 10.98 2.13
C VAL A 57 20.80 11.08 1.88
N ALA A 58 20.28 12.26 1.51
CA ALA A 58 18.89 12.40 1.05
C ALA A 58 18.81 12.31 -0.47
N LEU A 59 17.85 11.54 -0.97
CA LEU A 59 17.54 11.42 -2.39
C LEU A 59 16.08 11.78 -2.63
N SER A 60 15.84 12.70 -3.56
CA SER A 60 14.49 13.07 -3.98
C SER A 60 14.33 12.99 -5.50
N MET A 61 13.14 12.61 -5.97
CA MET A 61 12.75 12.77 -7.37
C MET A 61 11.63 13.80 -7.46
N GLY A 62 11.82 14.83 -8.27
CA GLY A 62 10.83 15.89 -8.38
C GLY A 62 11.28 17.05 -9.27
N PRO A 63 10.44 18.09 -9.42
CA PRO A 63 10.82 19.29 -10.15
C PRO A 63 11.99 20.02 -9.46
N PRO A 64 12.65 20.99 -10.13
CA PRO A 64 13.75 21.76 -9.53
C PRO A 64 13.41 22.41 -8.17
N ALA A 65 12.13 22.76 -7.95
CA ALA A 65 11.63 23.30 -6.68
C ALA A 65 11.77 22.32 -5.48
N ALA A 66 11.90 21.02 -5.72
CA ALA A 66 12.14 20.01 -4.68
C ALA A 66 13.50 20.18 -3.99
N THR A 67 14.43 20.95 -4.59
CA THR A 67 15.68 21.38 -3.94
C THR A 67 15.41 22.07 -2.59
N ARG A 68 14.28 22.79 -2.45
CA ARG A 68 13.88 23.40 -1.17
C ARG A 68 13.68 22.35 -0.07
N ALA A 69 12.98 21.27 -0.38
CA ALA A 69 12.74 20.16 0.55
C ALA A 69 14.04 19.44 0.93
N LEU A 70 14.95 19.25 -0.05
CA LEU A 70 16.28 18.68 0.22
C LEU A 70 17.12 19.58 1.13
N ARG A 71 17.10 20.89 0.93
CA ARG A 71 17.80 21.85 1.80
C ARG A 71 17.21 21.87 3.21
N GLU A 72 15.91 21.68 3.35
CA GLU A 72 15.26 21.58 4.66
C GLU A 72 15.79 20.40 5.47
N VAL A 73 15.91 19.22 4.87
CA VAL A 73 16.46 18.04 5.57
C VAL A 73 17.98 18.14 5.81
N VAL A 74 18.74 18.84 4.95
CA VAL A 74 20.13 19.21 5.22
C VAL A 74 20.22 20.13 6.45
N ALA A 75 19.26 21.04 6.61
CA ALA A 75 19.19 21.91 7.78
C ALA A 75 18.85 21.15 9.07
N MET A 76 18.16 20.00 8.99
CA MET A 76 17.91 19.11 10.12
C MET A 76 19.16 18.30 10.53
N GLY A 77 20.04 18.00 9.58
CA GLY A 77 21.26 17.26 9.88
C GLY A 77 21.79 16.38 8.76
N VAL A 78 21.04 16.17 7.67
CA VAL A 78 21.48 15.34 6.52
C VAL A 78 22.79 15.86 5.93
N ASP A 79 23.71 14.95 5.58
CA ASP A 79 25.08 15.27 5.19
C ASP A 79 25.20 15.64 3.71
N ARG A 80 24.51 14.90 2.83
CA ARG A 80 24.51 15.10 1.38
C ARG A 80 23.10 15.00 0.80
N ALA A 81 22.81 15.75 -0.26
CA ALA A 81 21.53 15.71 -0.95
C ALA A 81 21.70 15.53 -2.46
N VAL A 82 20.84 14.70 -3.05
CA VAL A 82 20.79 14.40 -4.48
C VAL A 82 19.36 14.58 -4.99
N LEU A 83 19.20 15.29 -6.10
CA LEU A 83 17.94 15.51 -6.78
C LEU A 83 17.94 14.79 -8.13
N VAL A 84 16.93 13.95 -8.35
CA VAL A 84 16.61 13.38 -9.66
C VAL A 84 15.54 14.25 -10.30
N SER A 85 15.91 15.03 -11.32
CA SER A 85 15.04 16.03 -11.92
C SER A 85 15.28 16.13 -13.43
N ASP A 86 14.27 15.70 -14.19
CA ASP A 86 14.21 15.81 -15.65
C ASP A 86 12.74 15.96 -16.04
N GLY A 87 12.44 16.83 -17.02
CA GLY A 87 11.07 16.99 -17.54
C GLY A 87 10.50 15.68 -18.08
N LYS A 88 11.35 14.74 -18.53
CA LYS A 88 10.93 13.41 -18.99
C LYS A 88 10.47 12.49 -17.88
N PHE A 89 10.77 12.79 -16.62
CA PHE A 89 10.26 12.03 -15.46
C PHE A 89 8.86 12.46 -15.04
N ALA A 90 8.33 13.55 -15.62
CA ALA A 90 7.00 14.04 -15.30
C ALA A 90 5.91 13.00 -15.61
N GLY A 91 4.93 12.91 -14.71
CA GLY A 91 3.82 11.96 -14.82
C GLY A 91 4.20 10.51 -14.58
N SER A 92 5.38 10.24 -13.98
CA SER A 92 5.75 8.90 -13.51
C SER A 92 4.75 8.38 -12.48
N ASP A 93 4.28 7.17 -12.66
CA ASP A 93 3.62 6.41 -11.60
C ASP A 93 4.64 5.79 -10.64
N THR A 94 4.17 4.95 -9.73
CA THR A 94 4.99 4.34 -8.68
C THR A 94 5.99 3.33 -9.21
N TRP A 95 5.68 2.60 -10.29
CA TRP A 95 6.62 1.68 -10.93
C TRP A 95 7.77 2.47 -11.57
N ALA A 96 7.45 3.46 -12.42
CA ALA A 96 8.44 4.31 -13.08
C ALA A 96 9.28 5.10 -12.05
N THR A 97 8.64 5.64 -11.00
CA THR A 97 9.34 6.33 -9.90
C THR A 97 10.34 5.42 -9.20
N SER A 98 9.92 4.20 -8.82
CA SER A 98 10.78 3.24 -8.13
C SER A 98 11.97 2.82 -9.00
N ARG A 99 11.71 2.60 -10.29
CA ARG A 99 12.74 2.27 -11.29
C ARG A 99 13.79 3.38 -11.44
N ILE A 100 13.34 4.64 -11.51
CA ILE A 100 14.21 5.82 -11.63
C ILE A 100 15.05 6.01 -10.37
N LEU A 101 14.43 5.95 -9.19
CA LEU A 101 15.14 6.05 -7.91
C LEU A 101 16.17 4.93 -7.75
N ALA A 102 15.79 3.68 -8.02
CA ALA A 102 16.71 2.55 -7.96
C ALA A 102 17.90 2.70 -8.93
N ALA A 103 17.69 3.28 -10.11
CA ALA A 103 18.78 3.58 -11.05
C ALA A 103 19.72 4.67 -10.51
N ALA A 104 19.18 5.74 -9.92
CA ALA A 104 19.97 6.78 -9.28
C ALA A 104 20.81 6.24 -8.12
N ILE A 105 20.22 5.36 -7.30
CA ILE A 105 20.90 4.71 -6.18
C ILE A 105 22.08 3.87 -6.70
N LYS A 106 21.82 2.94 -7.62
CA LYS A 106 22.84 2.03 -8.20
C LYS A 106 23.98 2.78 -8.88
N GLN A 107 23.70 3.88 -9.56
CA GLN A 107 24.69 4.53 -10.42
C GLN A 107 25.41 5.72 -9.79
N ARG A 108 24.82 6.40 -8.79
CA ARG A 108 25.32 7.72 -8.33
C ARG A 108 25.46 7.87 -6.81
N VAL A 109 24.74 7.09 -6.01
CA VAL A 109 24.83 7.17 -4.54
C VAL A 109 26.02 6.35 -3.99
N GLY A 110 26.39 5.26 -4.68
CA GLY A 110 27.46 4.34 -4.27
C GLY A 110 27.00 3.36 -3.19
N ASP A 111 27.94 2.81 -2.42
CA ASP A 111 27.64 1.85 -1.34
C ASP A 111 26.78 2.50 -0.25
N PHE A 112 25.82 1.75 0.30
CA PHE A 112 24.97 2.13 1.43
C PHE A 112 24.61 0.87 2.22
N ASP A 113 24.31 1.04 3.50
CA ASP A 113 23.88 -0.06 4.38
C ASP A 113 22.36 -0.14 4.48
N LEU A 114 21.66 1.01 4.43
CA LEU A 114 20.22 1.08 4.68
C LEU A 114 19.54 2.15 3.84
N ILE A 115 18.37 1.84 3.30
CA ILE A 115 17.45 2.83 2.75
C ILE A 115 16.30 3.02 3.74
N VAL A 116 15.98 4.26 4.10
CA VAL A 116 14.84 4.60 4.96
C VAL A 116 13.90 5.53 4.20
N CYS A 117 12.60 5.26 4.25
CA CYS A 117 11.58 6.15 3.68
C CYS A 117 10.32 6.18 4.54
N GLY A 118 9.46 7.19 4.37
CA GLY A 118 8.14 7.16 4.99
C GLY A 118 7.28 6.03 4.43
N GLU A 119 6.29 5.57 5.21
CA GLU A 119 5.34 4.52 4.79
C GLU A 119 4.55 4.91 3.52
N ARG A 120 4.29 6.19 3.28
CA ARG A 120 3.60 6.74 2.10
C ARG A 120 3.77 8.26 2.01
N ALA A 121 3.38 8.82 0.86
CA ALA A 121 3.28 10.26 0.67
C ALA A 121 1.84 10.73 0.83
N THR A 122 1.60 11.91 1.41
CA THR A 122 0.24 12.41 1.71
C THR A 122 -0.59 12.81 0.48
N ASP A 123 0.07 13.08 -0.65
CA ASP A 123 -0.60 13.45 -1.90
C ASP A 123 -1.19 12.22 -2.62
N GLY A 124 -0.34 11.21 -2.82
CA GLY A 124 -0.65 9.98 -3.55
C GLY A 124 -1.09 8.83 -2.68
N ASP A 125 -0.78 8.81 -1.38
CA ASP A 125 -1.23 7.82 -0.38
C ASP A 125 -1.02 6.34 -0.77
N THR A 126 -0.13 6.06 -1.73
CA THR A 126 0.02 4.73 -2.32
C THR A 126 0.81 3.79 -1.42
N GLY A 127 1.88 4.28 -0.79
CA GLY A 127 2.83 3.49 0.00
C GLY A 127 3.67 2.49 -0.82
N GLN A 128 3.73 2.66 -2.14
CA GLN A 128 4.30 1.66 -3.04
C GLN A 128 5.80 1.86 -3.35
N VAL A 129 6.31 3.08 -3.21
CA VAL A 129 7.66 3.44 -3.70
C VAL A 129 8.76 2.76 -2.87
N GLY A 130 8.64 2.68 -1.55
CA GLY A 130 9.62 2.00 -0.69
C GLY A 130 9.81 0.52 -1.08
N PRO A 131 8.75 -0.31 -1.04
CA PRO A 131 8.82 -1.70 -1.48
C PRO A 131 9.20 -1.86 -2.96
N GLY A 132 8.74 -0.94 -3.83
CA GLY A 132 9.10 -0.93 -5.25
C GLY A 132 10.60 -0.69 -5.48
N VAL A 133 11.22 0.23 -4.74
CA VAL A 133 12.67 0.46 -4.78
C VAL A 133 13.41 -0.76 -4.25
N ALA A 134 12.95 -1.38 -3.17
CA ALA A 134 13.54 -2.60 -2.63
C ALA A 134 13.58 -3.73 -3.69
N ALA A 135 12.44 -4.01 -4.34
CA ALA A 135 12.34 -4.99 -5.42
C ALA A 135 13.25 -4.65 -6.62
N ALA A 136 13.31 -3.37 -7.04
CA ALA A 136 14.15 -2.92 -8.15
C ALA A 136 15.66 -3.05 -7.86
N LEU A 137 16.03 -3.00 -6.58
CA LEU A 137 17.40 -3.19 -6.11
C LEU A 137 17.73 -4.64 -5.78
N GLY A 138 16.72 -5.49 -5.58
CA GLY A 138 16.89 -6.87 -5.10
C GLY A 138 17.25 -6.93 -3.62
N LEU A 139 16.66 -6.04 -2.81
CA LEU A 139 16.92 -5.91 -1.38
C LEU A 139 15.71 -6.36 -0.55
N PRO A 140 15.94 -6.92 0.65
CA PRO A 140 14.87 -7.18 1.60
C PRO A 140 14.25 -5.87 2.11
N VAL A 141 12.98 -5.92 2.50
CA VAL A 141 12.26 -4.76 3.05
C VAL A 141 11.49 -5.07 4.33
N ALA A 142 11.70 -4.21 5.32
CA ALA A 142 10.94 -4.11 6.55
C ALA A 142 9.96 -2.93 6.45
N SER A 143 8.71 -3.22 6.10
CA SER A 143 7.68 -2.18 6.02
C SER A 143 7.06 -1.88 7.40
N TYR A 144 6.38 -0.73 7.52
CA TYR A 144 5.66 -0.30 8.72
C TYR A 144 6.47 -0.34 10.04
N ALA A 145 7.75 0.01 9.97
CA ALA A 145 8.63 0.05 11.14
C ALA A 145 8.15 1.10 12.15
N GLY A 146 7.73 0.63 13.32
CA GLY A 146 7.37 1.43 14.49
C GLY A 146 8.55 1.73 15.40
N SER A 147 9.63 0.95 15.33
CA SER A 147 10.92 1.30 15.94
C SER A 147 12.08 0.62 15.19
N ILE A 148 13.27 1.20 15.28
CA ILE A 148 14.52 0.63 14.77
C ILE A 148 15.47 0.47 15.95
N GLY A 149 15.90 -0.77 16.19
CA GLY A 149 16.71 -1.16 17.33
C GLY A 149 18.19 -1.32 16.98
N ASP A 150 18.76 -2.39 17.51
CA ASP A 150 20.19 -2.66 17.44
C ASP A 150 20.59 -3.20 16.06
N TYR A 151 21.78 -2.81 15.61
CA TYR A 151 22.46 -3.37 14.46
C TYR A 151 23.59 -4.25 14.96
N ASP A 152 23.48 -5.56 14.71
CA ASP A 152 24.45 -6.56 15.11
C ASP A 152 24.57 -7.64 14.02
N ASP A 153 25.77 -8.19 13.85
CA ASP A 153 26.07 -9.25 12.88
C ASP A 153 25.51 -9.03 11.44
N GLY A 154 25.54 -7.78 10.96
CA GLY A 154 25.03 -7.45 9.62
C GLY A 154 23.50 -7.40 9.50
N ALA A 155 22.76 -7.51 10.61
CA ALA A 155 21.31 -7.44 10.66
C ALA A 155 20.83 -6.29 11.57
N LEU A 156 19.74 -5.65 11.15
CA LEU A 156 19.09 -4.57 11.88
C LEU A 156 17.78 -5.08 12.51
N ARG A 157 17.62 -4.88 13.82
CA ARG A 157 16.36 -5.17 14.51
C ARG A 157 15.32 -4.08 14.26
N VAL A 158 14.11 -4.49 13.91
CA VAL A 158 13.00 -3.59 13.61
C VAL A 158 11.74 -4.13 14.28
N GLU A 159 10.93 -3.25 14.88
CA GLU A 159 9.57 -3.61 15.30
C GLU A 159 8.60 -3.13 14.24
N ARG A 160 7.97 -4.06 13.53
CA ARG A 160 6.98 -3.81 12.48
C ARG A 160 5.58 -3.79 13.08
N LEU A 161 4.84 -2.72 12.84
CA LEU A 161 3.44 -2.62 13.24
C LEU A 161 2.56 -3.23 12.15
N ILE A 162 1.75 -4.23 12.52
CA ILE A 162 0.74 -4.85 11.65
C ILE A 162 -0.65 -4.70 12.27
N GLU A 163 -1.68 -5.10 11.55
CA GLU A 163 -3.06 -5.05 12.04
C GLU A 163 -3.22 -5.93 13.29
N GLY A 164 -3.44 -5.29 14.44
CA GLY A 164 -3.69 -5.95 15.73
C GLY A 164 -2.47 -6.58 16.41
N ALA A 165 -1.25 -6.39 15.89
CA ALA A 165 -0.04 -6.95 16.47
C ALA A 165 1.23 -6.14 16.10
N THR A 166 2.31 -6.39 16.84
CA THR A 166 3.66 -5.94 16.51
C THR A 166 4.57 -7.15 16.33
N GLU A 167 5.36 -7.13 15.26
CA GLU A 167 6.32 -8.18 14.92
C GLU A 167 7.74 -7.67 15.12
N SER A 168 8.55 -8.45 15.82
CA SER A 168 9.99 -8.20 15.93
C SER A 168 10.70 -8.91 14.80
N ILE A 169 11.43 -8.17 13.97
CA ILE A 169 12.08 -8.67 12.76
C ILE A 169 13.57 -8.31 12.74
N GLU A 170 14.37 -9.20 12.17
CA GLU A 170 15.76 -8.94 11.82
C GLU A 170 15.85 -8.78 10.30
N LEU A 171 16.39 -7.64 9.87
CA LEU A 171 16.58 -7.26 8.47
C LEU A 171 18.07 -7.32 8.13
N GLN A 172 18.45 -8.22 7.24
CA GLN A 172 19.81 -8.31 6.69
C GLN A 172 20.14 -7.04 5.89
N LEU A 173 21.33 -6.47 6.11
CA LEU A 173 21.81 -5.31 5.34
C LEU A 173 22.69 -5.75 4.16
N PRO A 174 22.64 -5.04 3.01
CA PRO A 174 21.83 -3.84 2.76
C PRO A 174 20.34 -4.12 2.64
N GLY A 175 19.50 -3.25 3.19
CA GLY A 175 18.04 -3.43 3.25
C GLY A 175 17.26 -2.13 3.14
N VAL A 176 15.94 -2.24 3.03
CA VAL A 176 15.00 -1.09 3.00
C VAL A 176 14.08 -1.13 4.21
N VAL A 177 13.87 0.03 4.85
CA VAL A 177 12.91 0.20 5.94
C VAL A 177 11.92 1.29 5.58
N THR A 178 10.63 1.00 5.63
CA THR A 178 9.60 2.05 5.57
C THR A 178 9.10 2.33 6.98
N VAL A 179 9.11 3.58 7.42
CA VAL A 179 8.77 3.94 8.80
C VAL A 179 7.38 4.55 8.93
N VAL A 180 6.77 4.32 10.09
CA VAL A 180 5.56 5.02 10.53
C VAL A 180 5.91 6.09 11.56
N LYS A 181 4.94 6.93 11.92
CA LYS A 181 5.15 8.05 12.87
C LYS A 181 5.70 7.64 14.24
N ALA A 182 5.50 6.39 14.64
CA ALA A 182 5.96 5.88 15.94
C ALA A 182 7.48 5.74 16.05
N VAL A 183 8.22 5.70 14.93
CA VAL A 183 9.66 5.39 14.91
C VAL A 183 10.53 6.40 15.65
N ALA A 184 10.14 7.68 15.62
CA ALA A 184 10.93 8.79 16.14
C ALA A 184 10.10 10.08 16.23
N VAL A 185 10.67 11.12 16.83
CA VAL A 185 10.12 12.49 16.83
C VAL A 185 11.07 13.40 16.03
N PRO A 186 10.66 13.92 14.85
CA PRO A 186 11.55 14.72 14.01
C PRO A 186 12.09 15.96 14.73
N ARG A 187 13.41 16.14 14.70
CA ARG A 187 14.07 17.32 15.26
C ARG A 187 13.83 18.58 14.43
N LEU A 188 14.00 19.74 15.06
CA LEU A 188 13.97 21.02 14.36
C LEU A 188 15.34 21.38 13.77
N PRO A 189 15.40 22.08 12.62
CA PRO A 189 16.65 22.59 12.07
C PRO A 189 17.36 23.58 13.01
N THR A 190 18.68 23.44 13.13
CA THR A 190 19.53 24.39 13.88
C THR A 190 19.93 25.60 13.03
N LEU A 191 20.47 26.66 13.66
CA LEU A 191 20.97 27.82 12.92
C LEU A 191 22.13 27.43 12.00
N ASP A 192 23.10 26.67 12.51
CA ASP A 192 24.24 26.19 11.73
C ASP A 192 23.79 25.27 10.58
N GLY A 193 22.80 24.41 10.84
CA GLY A 193 22.20 23.58 9.81
C GLY A 193 21.57 24.42 8.68
N LYS A 194 20.87 25.50 9.02
CA LYS A 194 20.28 26.43 8.03
C LYS A 194 21.35 27.18 7.22
N LEU A 195 22.50 27.51 7.81
CA LEU A 195 23.62 28.10 7.08
C LEU A 195 24.22 27.09 6.10
N ARG A 196 24.51 25.87 6.57
CA ARG A 196 24.98 24.76 5.72
C ARG A 196 24.02 24.46 4.57
N ALA A 197 22.71 24.46 4.84
CA ALA A 197 21.69 24.22 3.81
C ALA A 197 21.62 25.31 2.73
N LYS A 198 22.11 26.53 2.98
CA LYS A 198 22.21 27.57 1.94
C LYS A 198 23.41 27.33 1.02
N GLU A 199 24.50 26.84 1.60
CA GLU A 199 25.79 26.63 0.94
C GLU A 199 25.88 25.26 0.25
N VAL A 200 25.07 24.27 0.67
CA VAL A 200 25.10 22.92 0.10
C VAL A 200 24.79 22.95 -1.40
N GLU A 201 25.67 22.32 -2.17
CA GLU A 201 25.41 21.99 -3.57
C GLU A 201 24.59 20.71 -3.62
N VAL A 202 23.42 20.79 -4.25
CA VAL A 202 22.56 19.63 -4.49
C VAL A 202 22.88 19.10 -5.87
N GLU A 203 23.44 17.89 -5.93
CA GLU A 203 23.72 17.22 -7.20
C GLU A 203 22.39 16.93 -7.92
N VAL A 204 22.29 17.33 -9.19
CA VAL A 204 21.09 17.12 -10.00
C VAL A 204 21.36 16.09 -11.08
N LEU A 205 20.52 15.06 -11.15
CA LEU A 205 20.61 13.93 -12.08
C LEU A 205 19.45 13.95 -13.06
N GLY A 206 19.75 13.99 -14.34
CA GLY A 206 18.76 13.86 -15.42
C GLY A 206 18.66 12.44 -15.98
N GLN A 207 17.82 12.24 -17.00
CA GLN A 207 17.68 10.94 -17.66
C GLN A 207 19.01 10.45 -18.26
N SER A 208 19.79 11.35 -18.87
CA SER A 208 21.08 11.04 -19.49
C SER A 208 22.10 10.53 -18.48
N ASP A 209 22.09 11.09 -17.27
CA ASP A 209 22.97 10.66 -16.18
C ASP A 209 22.69 9.24 -15.72
N LEU A 210 21.41 8.83 -15.78
CA LEU A 210 20.93 7.52 -15.30
C LEU A 210 20.87 6.45 -16.39
N ARG A 211 21.14 6.81 -17.65
CA ARG A 211 21.13 5.90 -18.81
C ARG A 211 19.84 5.07 -18.91
N LEU A 212 18.71 5.66 -18.52
CA LEU A 212 17.40 5.00 -18.57
C LEU A 212 16.72 5.20 -19.92
N PRO A 213 16.14 4.14 -20.51
CA PRO A 213 15.45 4.28 -21.79
C PRO A 213 14.16 5.08 -21.62
N ALA A 214 13.79 5.84 -22.66
CA ALA A 214 12.66 6.79 -22.60
C ALA A 214 11.29 6.13 -22.37
N ASN A 215 11.16 4.85 -22.71
CA ASN A 215 9.95 4.05 -22.51
C ASN A 215 9.87 3.42 -21.10
N GLU A 216 10.85 3.63 -20.22
CA GLU A 216 10.82 3.16 -18.82
C GLU A 216 10.71 4.30 -17.81
N VAL A 217 10.54 5.55 -18.28
CA VAL A 217 10.49 6.74 -17.42
C VAL A 217 9.29 7.61 -17.73
N GLY A 218 8.90 8.42 -16.74
CA GLY A 218 7.80 9.36 -16.89
C GLY A 218 6.49 8.67 -17.21
N LEU A 219 5.60 9.47 -17.77
CA LEU A 219 4.31 9.00 -18.22
C LEU A 219 4.45 7.86 -19.26
N ALA A 220 5.44 7.90 -20.16
CA ALA A 220 5.63 6.90 -21.20
C ALA A 220 5.88 5.49 -20.64
N GLY A 221 6.72 5.39 -19.61
CA GLY A 221 7.03 4.14 -18.91
C GLY A 221 6.13 3.82 -17.73
N SER A 222 5.07 4.60 -17.49
CA SER A 222 4.10 4.33 -16.43
C SER A 222 3.04 3.34 -16.91
N PRO A 223 2.92 2.15 -16.29
CA PRO A 223 1.85 1.20 -16.60
C PRO A 223 0.45 1.73 -16.25
N THR A 224 0.34 2.59 -15.23
CA THR A 224 -0.94 3.14 -14.77
C THR A 224 -1.29 4.45 -15.46
N ARG A 225 -2.59 4.72 -15.66
CA ARG A 225 -3.11 5.95 -16.26
C ARG A 225 -4.32 6.47 -15.53
N VAL A 226 -4.27 7.73 -15.09
CA VAL A 226 -5.44 8.44 -14.55
C VAL A 226 -6.33 8.86 -15.72
N ILE A 227 -7.55 8.32 -15.78
CA ILE A 227 -8.51 8.60 -16.86
C ILE A 227 -9.61 9.57 -16.45
N LYS A 228 -9.93 9.64 -15.16
CA LYS A 228 -11.01 10.49 -14.64
C LYS A 228 -10.67 11.02 -13.26
N ILE A 229 -11.00 12.27 -13.01
CA ILE A 229 -10.89 12.93 -11.70
C ILE A 229 -12.24 13.57 -11.39
N PHE A 230 -12.79 13.33 -10.21
CA PHE A 230 -14.05 13.91 -9.76
C PHE A 230 -14.06 14.16 -8.26
N LYS A 231 -14.88 15.08 -7.77
CA LYS A 231 -15.07 15.30 -6.33
C LYS A 231 -16.25 14.46 -5.83
N PRO A 232 -16.10 13.71 -4.74
CA PRO A 232 -17.23 13.01 -4.16
C PRO A 232 -18.18 14.04 -3.53
N GLN A 233 -19.47 13.98 -3.85
CA GLN A 233 -20.48 14.75 -3.12
C GLN A 233 -20.82 14.00 -1.83
N LEU A 234 -20.19 14.38 -0.71
CA LEU A 234 -20.60 13.86 0.59
C LEU A 234 -21.89 14.54 1.04
N VAL A 235 -23.02 13.87 0.82
CA VAL A 235 -24.29 14.24 1.44
C VAL A 235 -24.33 13.59 2.83
N ARG A 236 -23.64 14.20 3.81
CA ARG A 236 -23.81 13.84 5.22
C ARG A 236 -24.88 14.75 5.82
N LYS A 237 -25.98 14.17 6.30
CA LYS A 237 -26.92 14.88 7.17
C LYS A 237 -26.34 14.86 8.58
N CYS A 238 -25.73 15.96 8.99
CA CYS A 238 -25.28 16.14 10.37
C CYS A 238 -26.48 16.59 11.21
N GLU A 239 -26.75 15.88 12.29
CA GLU A 239 -27.70 16.31 13.31
C GLU A 239 -26.90 16.76 14.52
N LEU A 240 -27.13 18.01 14.93
CA LEU A 240 -26.46 18.65 16.06
C LEU A 240 -27.45 18.71 17.22
N TYR A 241 -27.11 18.04 18.32
CA TYR A 241 -27.84 18.11 19.58
C TYR A 241 -27.12 19.11 20.48
N TYR A 242 -27.82 20.19 20.86
CA TYR A 242 -27.27 21.26 21.69
C TYR A 242 -27.66 21.06 23.15
N ALA A 243 -26.74 21.35 24.05
CA ALA A 243 -26.97 21.37 25.50
C ALA A 243 -26.44 22.69 26.05
N ASP A 244 -27.30 23.71 26.01
CA ASP A 244 -26.93 25.09 26.35
C ASP A 244 -26.97 25.35 27.87
N ASP A 245 -27.50 24.41 28.65
CA ASP A 245 -27.62 24.50 30.11
C ASP A 245 -27.52 23.11 30.79
N PRO A 246 -27.20 23.04 32.10
CA PRO A 246 -27.04 21.76 32.79
C PRO A 246 -28.27 20.84 32.78
N ALA A 247 -29.48 21.36 32.61
CA ALA A 247 -30.69 20.55 32.54
C ALA A 247 -30.92 19.96 31.13
N SER A 248 -30.42 20.59 30.07
CA SER A 248 -30.52 20.10 28.68
C SER A 248 -29.48 19.05 28.30
N ILE A 249 -28.43 18.86 29.12
CA ILE A 249 -27.40 17.82 28.91
C ILE A 249 -28.02 16.42 28.83
N ASN A 250 -28.88 16.07 29.78
CA ASN A 250 -29.47 14.73 29.82
C ASN A 250 -30.34 14.46 28.60
N THR A 251 -31.11 15.46 28.15
CA THR A 251 -31.94 15.36 26.95
C THR A 251 -31.08 15.19 25.70
N ALA A 252 -30.04 16.01 25.51
CA ALA A 252 -29.15 15.88 24.36
C ALA A 252 -28.41 14.53 24.33
N VAL A 253 -28.01 14.01 25.49
CA VAL A 253 -27.41 12.67 25.62
C VAL A 253 -28.44 11.59 25.28
N GLU A 254 -29.68 11.70 25.77
CA GLU A 254 -30.75 10.75 25.46
C GLU A 254 -31.10 10.73 23.97
N GLU A 255 -31.17 11.89 23.32
CA GLU A 255 -31.40 12.01 21.88
C GLU A 255 -30.24 11.43 21.09
N LEU A 256 -28.99 11.72 21.47
CA LEU A 256 -27.81 11.12 20.84
C LEU A 256 -27.79 9.59 21.02
N VAL A 257 -28.08 9.10 22.22
CA VAL A 257 -28.16 7.65 22.51
C VAL A 257 -29.29 7.00 21.71
N THR A 258 -30.42 7.69 21.54
CA THR A 258 -31.56 7.20 20.74
C THR A 258 -31.17 7.15 19.26
N PHE A 259 -30.62 8.24 18.71
CA PHE A 259 -30.09 8.30 17.35
C PHE A 259 -29.09 7.18 17.09
N LEU A 260 -28.16 6.97 18.04
CA LEU A 260 -27.22 5.86 17.96
C LEU A 260 -27.98 4.54 17.95
N ARG A 261 -28.82 4.24 18.94
CA ARG A 261 -29.59 2.98 19.06
C ARG A 261 -30.42 2.66 17.80
N GLU A 262 -31.10 3.63 17.23
CA GLU A 262 -31.87 3.47 15.98
C GLU A 262 -30.96 3.06 14.82
N ARG A 263 -29.80 3.71 14.68
CA ARG A 263 -28.79 3.32 13.68
C ARG A 263 -28.09 2.01 14.03
N LEU A 264 -28.01 1.67 15.30
CA LEU A 264 -27.51 0.37 15.76
C LEU A 264 -28.48 -0.77 15.40
N ALA A 265 -29.79 -0.49 15.42
CA ALA A 265 -30.86 -1.45 15.13
C ALA A 265 -31.19 -1.58 13.63
N GLY A 266 -31.19 -0.46 12.89
CA GLY A 266 -31.52 -0.41 11.46
C GLY A 266 -30.49 -1.03 10.50
N GLY A 267 -29.40 -1.60 11.02
CA GLY A 267 -28.42 -2.36 10.22
C GLY A 267 -28.82 -3.82 9.94
N ALA A 268 -29.98 -4.26 10.44
CA ALA A 268 -30.43 -5.65 10.40
C ALA A 268 -31.45 -5.98 9.30
N GLU A 269 -32.00 -5.02 8.56
CA GLU A 269 -33.04 -5.31 7.57
C GLU A 269 -32.89 -4.44 6.31
N ALA A 270 -32.46 -5.05 5.20
CA ALA A 270 -32.87 -4.66 3.85
C ALA A 270 -32.50 -5.74 2.80
N SER A 271 -33.57 -6.27 2.19
CA SER A 271 -33.70 -6.87 0.84
C SER A 271 -32.98 -8.19 0.53
N THR A 272 -33.62 -9.30 0.92
CA THR A 272 -33.73 -10.51 0.08
C THR A 272 -34.70 -10.22 -1.07
N GLU A 273 -34.17 -9.93 -2.25
CA GLU A 273 -34.93 -10.11 -3.51
C GLU A 273 -34.26 -11.22 -4.31
N GLY A 274 -35.02 -12.30 -4.49
CA GLY A 274 -34.60 -13.49 -5.20
C GLY A 274 -34.40 -13.21 -6.69
N ILE A 275 -33.30 -13.72 -7.23
CA ILE A 275 -33.08 -13.74 -8.68
C ILE A 275 -33.09 -15.19 -9.12
N ALA A 276 -33.98 -15.44 -10.07
CA ALA A 276 -34.28 -16.72 -10.69
C ALA A 276 -33.05 -17.37 -11.35
N SER A 277 -33.02 -18.70 -11.26
CA SER A 277 -32.10 -19.57 -11.97
C SER A 277 -32.30 -19.47 -13.49
N SER A 278 -31.24 -19.18 -14.23
CA SER A 278 -31.14 -19.56 -15.64
C SER A 278 -29.97 -20.51 -15.83
N THR A 279 -30.33 -21.71 -16.26
CA THR A 279 -29.44 -22.81 -16.63
C THR A 279 -28.78 -22.48 -17.96
N THR A 280 -27.45 -22.57 -18.05
CA THR A 280 -26.80 -22.87 -19.33
C THR A 280 -25.57 -23.72 -19.08
N SER A 281 -25.53 -24.84 -19.80
CA SER A 281 -24.65 -25.98 -19.64
C SER A 281 -23.22 -25.75 -20.12
N GLU A 282 -22.30 -26.33 -19.36
CA GLU A 282 -21.11 -27.07 -19.77
C GLU A 282 -20.21 -26.49 -20.87
N ARG A 283 -19.03 -26.03 -20.42
CA ARG A 283 -17.78 -26.37 -21.09
C ARG A 283 -16.87 -27.07 -20.10
N GLN A 284 -16.69 -28.38 -20.32
CA GLN A 284 -15.59 -29.14 -19.75
C GLN A 284 -14.27 -28.61 -20.32
N VAL A 285 -13.39 -28.14 -19.45
CA VAL A 285 -11.93 -28.31 -19.63
C VAL A 285 -11.36 -28.72 -18.28
N VAL A 286 -10.62 -29.82 -18.28
CA VAL A 286 -9.90 -30.37 -17.14
C VAL A 286 -8.55 -29.66 -17.06
N GLU A 287 -8.33 -28.84 -16.01
CA GLU A 287 -7.07 -28.36 -15.36
C GLU A 287 -7.28 -26.95 -14.77
N GLY A 288 -7.28 -26.85 -13.43
CA GLY A 288 -8.12 -25.92 -12.65
C GLY A 288 -7.73 -24.44 -12.52
N ALA A 289 -6.78 -23.91 -13.30
CA ALA A 289 -6.48 -22.48 -13.36
C ALA A 289 -6.37 -22.01 -14.82
N ALA A 290 -7.31 -21.18 -15.27
CA ALA A 290 -7.36 -20.74 -16.65
C ALA A 290 -6.59 -19.43 -16.85
N LYS A 291 -5.97 -19.28 -18.03
CA LYS A 291 -5.34 -18.02 -18.42
C LYS A 291 -6.40 -16.92 -18.49
N GLY A 292 -6.07 -15.75 -17.96
CA GLY A 292 -6.96 -14.58 -17.96
C GLY A 292 -7.99 -14.54 -16.82
N ASP A 293 -7.86 -15.40 -15.81
CA ASP A 293 -8.71 -15.35 -14.62
C ASP A 293 -8.44 -14.11 -13.74
N THR A 294 -9.40 -13.80 -12.87
CA THR A 294 -9.23 -12.82 -11.80
C THR A 294 -8.69 -13.50 -10.55
N TRP A 295 -7.53 -13.07 -10.08
CA TRP A 295 -6.91 -13.60 -8.88
C TRP A 295 -7.12 -12.68 -7.68
N VAL A 296 -7.38 -13.30 -6.52
CA VAL A 296 -7.40 -12.65 -5.22
C VAL A 296 -6.25 -13.21 -4.40
N LEU A 297 -5.34 -12.34 -3.96
CA LEU A 297 -4.35 -12.67 -2.95
C LEU A 297 -5.06 -12.74 -1.59
N ALA A 298 -5.22 -13.95 -1.08
CA ALA A 298 -5.82 -14.22 0.21
C ALA A 298 -4.74 -14.20 1.30
N GLU A 299 -4.91 -13.29 2.25
CA GLU A 299 -4.01 -13.12 3.38
C GLU A 299 -4.33 -14.14 4.47
N GLN A 300 -3.28 -14.70 5.08
CA GLN A 300 -3.37 -15.62 6.20
C GLN A 300 -2.48 -15.17 7.35
N ARG A 301 -2.87 -15.52 8.57
CA ARG A 301 -2.03 -15.36 9.76
C ARG A 301 -2.06 -16.65 10.54
N SER A 302 -0.91 -17.25 10.77
CA SER A 302 -0.78 -18.52 11.51
C SER A 302 -1.68 -19.65 10.97
N GLY A 303 -1.88 -19.70 9.66
CA GLY A 303 -2.72 -20.68 8.97
C GLY A 303 -4.22 -20.37 8.96
N VAL A 304 -4.63 -19.19 9.43
CA VAL A 304 -6.04 -18.73 9.42
C VAL A 304 -6.22 -17.63 8.39
N ILE A 305 -7.20 -17.81 7.49
CA ILE A 305 -7.54 -16.82 6.47
C ILE A 305 -8.13 -15.56 7.10
N GLN A 306 -7.59 -14.40 6.74
CA GLN A 306 -8.04 -13.10 7.25
C GLN A 306 -9.37 -12.66 6.62
N PRO A 307 -10.24 -11.95 7.37
CA PRO A 307 -11.56 -11.54 6.88
C PRO A 307 -11.55 -10.74 5.57
N VAL A 308 -10.52 -9.92 5.37
CA VAL A 308 -10.36 -9.07 4.18
C VAL A 308 -10.30 -9.88 2.88
N SER A 309 -9.80 -11.12 2.93
CA SER A 309 -9.77 -12.04 1.80
C SER A 309 -11.17 -12.36 1.28
N PHE A 310 -12.16 -12.50 2.17
CA PHE A 310 -13.55 -12.76 1.79
C PHE A 310 -14.24 -11.51 1.22
N GLU A 311 -13.86 -10.32 1.68
CA GLU A 311 -14.32 -9.06 1.09
C GLU A 311 -13.82 -8.89 -0.35
N LEU A 312 -12.56 -9.24 -0.60
CA LEU A 312 -11.97 -9.22 -1.94
C LEU A 312 -12.66 -10.21 -2.89
N LEU A 313 -12.99 -11.41 -2.42
CA LEU A 313 -13.77 -12.37 -3.21
C LEU A 313 -15.15 -11.83 -3.57
N ALA A 314 -15.82 -11.15 -2.64
CA ALA A 314 -17.10 -10.49 -2.90
C ALA A 314 -16.98 -9.42 -3.99
N ARG A 315 -15.93 -8.59 -3.93
CA ARG A 315 -15.62 -7.59 -4.99
C ARG A 315 -15.37 -8.25 -6.34
N SER A 316 -14.56 -9.29 -6.34
CA SER A 316 -14.18 -10.01 -7.56
C SER A 316 -15.40 -10.65 -8.23
N ARG A 317 -16.36 -11.17 -7.45
CA ARG A 317 -17.63 -11.67 -7.99
C ARG A 317 -18.50 -10.60 -8.62
N GLY A 318 -18.43 -9.36 -8.11
CA GLY A 318 -19.04 -8.21 -8.77
C GLY A 318 -18.50 -8.02 -10.20
N LEU A 319 -17.17 -8.14 -10.37
CA LEU A 319 -16.50 -8.00 -11.67
C LEU A 319 -16.79 -9.16 -12.62
N VAL A 320 -16.84 -10.40 -12.12
CA VAL A 320 -17.07 -11.58 -12.96
C VAL A 320 -18.47 -11.63 -13.58
N ARG A 321 -19.48 -11.03 -12.95
CA ARG A 321 -20.79 -10.86 -13.61
C ARG A 321 -20.69 -10.04 -14.91
N GLU A 322 -19.67 -9.20 -15.04
CA GLU A 322 -19.44 -8.34 -16.20
C GLU A 322 -18.52 -9.00 -17.24
N THR A 323 -17.58 -9.85 -16.84
CA THR A 323 -16.53 -10.43 -17.73
C THR A 323 -16.71 -11.91 -18.07
N GLY A 324 -17.35 -12.70 -17.21
CA GLY A 324 -17.51 -14.15 -17.38
C GLY A 324 -16.23 -15.00 -17.15
N VAL A 325 -15.17 -14.44 -16.56
CA VAL A 325 -13.91 -15.16 -16.25
C VAL A 325 -13.93 -15.82 -14.86
N GLY A 326 -13.07 -16.80 -14.61
CA GLY A 326 -13.00 -17.48 -13.31
C GLY A 326 -12.34 -16.62 -12.22
N ILE A 327 -12.56 -16.99 -10.95
CA ILE A 327 -11.86 -16.39 -9.79
C ILE A 327 -11.03 -17.44 -9.07
N GLY A 328 -9.72 -17.22 -9.07
CA GLY A 328 -8.77 -17.97 -8.25
C GLY A 328 -8.45 -17.23 -6.96
N ALA A 329 -8.48 -17.92 -5.83
CA ALA A 329 -7.86 -17.42 -4.59
C ALA A 329 -6.45 -17.97 -4.48
N VAL A 330 -5.44 -17.11 -4.30
CA VAL A 330 -4.04 -17.49 -4.13
C VAL A 330 -3.64 -17.27 -2.68
N VAL A 331 -3.11 -18.32 -2.03
CA VAL A 331 -2.65 -18.29 -0.65
C VAL A 331 -1.20 -18.75 -0.58
N LEU A 332 -0.38 -17.99 0.15
CA LEU A 332 0.97 -18.41 0.55
C LEU A 332 0.95 -18.60 2.07
N GLY A 333 1.19 -19.82 2.53
CA GLY A 333 1.04 -20.15 3.95
C GLY A 333 1.69 -21.47 4.36
N PRO A 334 1.69 -21.77 5.66
CA PRO A 334 2.12 -23.07 6.16
C PRO A 334 1.15 -24.17 5.71
N GLN A 335 1.34 -25.41 6.16
CA GLN A 335 0.34 -26.44 5.96
C GLN A 335 -0.99 -26.03 6.61
N MET A 336 -2.00 -25.76 5.79
CA MET A 336 -3.32 -25.29 6.23
C MET A 336 -4.35 -26.41 6.25
N ALA A 337 -5.32 -26.30 7.16
CA ALA A 337 -6.46 -27.20 7.18
C ALA A 337 -7.29 -27.04 5.90
N VAL A 338 -7.72 -28.14 5.29
CA VAL A 338 -8.55 -28.12 4.07
C VAL A 338 -9.82 -27.30 4.30
N ALA A 339 -10.44 -27.41 5.48
CA ALA A 339 -11.61 -26.63 5.86
C ALA A 339 -11.38 -25.10 5.81
N GLU A 340 -10.17 -24.62 6.15
CA GLU A 340 -9.84 -23.19 6.05
C GLU A 340 -9.74 -22.74 4.60
N LEU A 341 -9.19 -23.57 3.72
CA LEU A 341 -9.10 -23.30 2.29
C LEU A 341 -10.48 -23.37 1.60
N GLU A 342 -11.32 -24.32 2.01
CA GLU A 342 -12.71 -24.44 1.53
C GLU A 342 -13.55 -23.20 1.84
N ARG A 343 -13.25 -22.47 2.92
CA ARG A 343 -13.92 -21.19 3.21
C ARG A 343 -13.77 -20.20 2.07
N LEU A 344 -12.61 -20.13 1.40
CA LEU A 344 -12.43 -19.25 0.24
C LEU A 344 -13.38 -19.63 -0.90
N ILE A 345 -13.59 -20.92 -1.13
CA ILE A 345 -14.56 -21.42 -2.12
C ILE A 345 -15.97 -21.06 -1.70
N HIS A 346 -16.36 -21.35 -0.46
CA HIS A 346 -17.71 -21.04 0.05
C HIS A 346 -18.04 -19.54 -0.04
N HIS A 347 -17.05 -18.67 0.08
CA HIS A 347 -17.20 -17.21 -0.05
C HIS A 347 -17.00 -16.66 -1.47
N GLY A 348 -16.82 -17.52 -2.49
CA GLY A 348 -16.93 -17.13 -3.90
C GLY A 348 -15.71 -17.41 -4.77
N ALA A 349 -14.66 -18.09 -4.31
CA ALA A 349 -13.61 -18.57 -5.21
C ALA A 349 -14.11 -19.76 -6.05
N ASP A 350 -13.69 -19.86 -7.32
CA ASP A 350 -13.95 -21.05 -8.16
C ASP A 350 -12.91 -22.14 -7.88
N TYR A 351 -11.68 -21.74 -7.56
CA TYR A 351 -10.57 -22.61 -7.16
C TYR A 351 -9.63 -21.88 -6.20
N VAL A 352 -8.79 -22.65 -5.51
CA VAL A 352 -7.77 -22.13 -4.61
C VAL A 352 -6.41 -22.66 -5.04
N VAL A 353 -5.44 -21.77 -5.24
CA VAL A 353 -4.02 -22.11 -5.43
C VAL A 353 -3.29 -21.85 -4.12
N VAL A 354 -2.62 -22.87 -3.59
CA VAL A 354 -1.90 -22.77 -2.32
C VAL A 354 -0.44 -23.12 -2.54
N VAL A 355 0.44 -22.20 -2.18
CA VAL A 355 1.87 -22.47 -2.03
C VAL A 355 2.12 -22.80 -0.56
N GLU A 356 2.32 -24.08 -0.26
CA GLU A 356 2.49 -24.57 1.11
C GLU A 356 3.98 -24.64 1.45
N SER A 357 4.39 -23.93 2.51
CA SER A 357 5.72 -24.03 3.11
C SER A 357 5.67 -23.48 4.54
N ASP A 358 6.34 -24.14 5.49
CA ASP A 358 6.40 -23.68 6.89
C ASP A 358 7.04 -22.28 7.03
N TYR A 359 7.88 -21.88 6.08
CA TYR A 359 8.46 -20.53 6.01
C TYR A 359 7.42 -19.44 5.75
N PHE A 360 6.29 -19.76 5.11
CA PHE A 360 5.19 -18.81 4.90
C PHE A 360 4.28 -18.69 6.12
N ARG A 361 4.65 -19.28 7.27
CA ARG A 361 4.03 -18.92 8.56
C ARG A 361 4.20 -17.44 8.85
N ASP A 362 5.38 -16.90 8.55
CA ASP A 362 5.76 -15.51 8.74
C ASP A 362 5.83 -14.77 7.41
N PHE A 363 5.64 -13.45 7.42
CA PHE A 363 5.70 -12.65 6.19
C PHE A 363 7.15 -12.30 5.80
N LEU A 364 7.69 -13.12 4.90
CA LEU A 364 9.01 -12.96 4.28
C LEU A 364 8.88 -12.37 2.87
N ILE A 365 9.14 -11.07 2.71
CA ILE A 365 8.81 -10.36 1.46
C ILE A 365 9.48 -10.95 0.22
N ASP A 366 10.76 -11.33 0.29
CA ASP A 366 11.49 -11.83 -0.88
C ASP A 366 10.93 -13.17 -1.36
N ALA A 367 10.66 -14.08 -0.42
CA ALA A 367 10.11 -15.39 -0.71
C ALA A 367 8.66 -15.28 -1.22
N HIS A 368 7.83 -14.47 -0.56
CA HIS A 368 6.46 -14.23 -1.01
C HIS A 368 6.41 -13.59 -2.40
N GLY A 369 7.26 -12.58 -2.63
CA GLY A 369 7.37 -11.88 -3.91
C GLY A 369 7.81 -12.80 -5.04
N ALA A 370 8.82 -13.64 -4.81
CA ALA A 370 9.32 -14.60 -5.80
C ALA A 370 8.27 -15.66 -6.15
N ASN A 371 7.62 -16.26 -5.16
CA ASN A 371 6.63 -17.32 -5.39
C ASN A 371 5.36 -16.78 -6.07
N LEU A 372 4.84 -15.64 -5.62
CA LEU A 372 3.69 -15.02 -6.28
C LEU A 372 4.04 -14.59 -7.71
N SER A 373 5.25 -14.08 -7.94
CA SER A 373 5.73 -13.73 -9.29
C SER A 373 5.84 -14.96 -10.21
N ALA A 374 6.30 -16.09 -9.70
CA ALA A 374 6.39 -17.35 -10.45
C ALA A 374 4.99 -17.86 -10.85
N LEU A 375 4.03 -17.83 -9.92
CA LEU A 375 2.64 -18.19 -10.21
C LEU A 375 2.00 -17.28 -11.28
N ILE A 376 2.24 -15.97 -11.20
CA ILE A 376 1.74 -15.02 -12.21
C ILE A 376 2.34 -15.34 -13.59
N GLU A 377 3.62 -15.69 -13.65
CA GLU A 377 4.29 -16.06 -14.90
C GLU A 377 3.73 -17.35 -15.51
N GLU A 378 3.48 -18.36 -14.68
CA GLU A 378 2.97 -19.65 -15.10
C GLU A 378 1.51 -19.58 -15.57
N HIS A 379 0.63 -18.97 -14.78
CA HIS A 379 -0.81 -19.01 -15.01
C HIS A 379 -1.38 -17.80 -15.75
N GLN A 380 -0.61 -16.70 -15.83
CA GLN A 380 -0.97 -15.49 -16.59
C GLN A 380 -2.40 -14.97 -16.28
N PRO A 381 -2.71 -14.60 -15.01
CA PRO A 381 -4.00 -14.00 -14.66
C PRO A 381 -4.19 -12.63 -15.34
N ASP A 382 -5.44 -12.26 -15.64
CA ASP A 382 -5.73 -10.93 -16.21
C ASP A 382 -5.75 -9.84 -15.14
N ILE A 383 -6.29 -10.17 -13.95
CA ILE A 383 -6.43 -9.25 -12.82
C ILE A 383 -5.84 -9.90 -11.58
N LEU A 384 -5.14 -9.12 -10.74
CA LEU A 384 -4.71 -9.54 -9.42
C LEU A 384 -5.10 -8.49 -8.37
N LEU A 385 -5.94 -8.89 -7.42
CA LEU A 385 -6.42 -8.04 -6.34
C LEU A 385 -5.78 -8.45 -5.01
N GLY A 386 -5.30 -7.47 -4.25
CA GLY A 386 -4.83 -7.66 -2.88
C GLY A 386 -5.54 -6.70 -1.92
N ALA A 387 -5.40 -6.91 -0.62
CA ALA A 387 -5.90 -5.96 0.36
C ALA A 387 -4.93 -4.78 0.52
N ALA A 388 -5.43 -3.63 0.96
CA ALA A 388 -4.59 -2.48 1.31
C ALA A 388 -4.14 -2.52 2.80
N THR A 389 -3.81 -3.71 3.32
CA THR A 389 -3.23 -3.97 4.64
C THR A 389 -1.71 -3.76 4.64
N SER A 390 -1.07 -3.88 5.81
CA SER A 390 0.40 -3.88 5.94
C SER A 390 1.06 -4.92 5.03
N TYR A 391 0.45 -6.11 4.90
CA TYR A 391 0.89 -7.18 4.02
C TYR A 391 0.72 -6.81 2.54
N GLY A 392 -0.50 -6.52 2.09
CA GLY A 392 -0.77 -6.24 0.69
C GLY A 392 -0.14 -4.95 0.17
N ARG A 393 -0.02 -3.90 1.00
CA ARG A 393 0.71 -2.66 0.65
C ARG A 393 2.23 -2.87 0.55
N THR A 394 2.75 -3.99 1.03
CA THR A 394 4.17 -4.34 0.89
C THR A 394 4.38 -5.30 -0.27
N LEU A 395 3.63 -6.42 -0.31
CA LEU A 395 3.82 -7.48 -1.29
C LEU A 395 3.39 -7.08 -2.71
N MET A 396 2.24 -6.42 -2.85
CA MET A 396 1.71 -6.06 -4.18
C MET A 396 2.63 -5.12 -4.96
N PRO A 397 3.16 -4.00 -4.40
CA PRO A 397 4.11 -3.18 -5.14
C PRO A 397 5.45 -3.87 -5.41
N TYR A 398 5.90 -4.74 -4.51
CA TYR A 398 7.10 -5.54 -4.72
C TYR A 398 6.93 -6.45 -5.95
N VAL A 399 5.81 -7.17 -6.04
CA VAL A 399 5.47 -8.03 -7.19
C VAL A 399 5.21 -7.22 -8.47
N ALA A 400 4.53 -6.07 -8.36
CA ALA A 400 4.31 -5.18 -9.49
C ALA A 400 5.65 -4.73 -10.12
N MET A 401 6.65 -4.46 -9.28
CA MET A 401 8.00 -4.14 -9.75
C MET A 401 8.65 -5.32 -10.49
N LEU A 402 8.56 -6.53 -9.93
CA LEU A 402 9.13 -7.75 -10.53
C LEU A 402 8.48 -8.12 -11.87
N ARG A 403 7.15 -7.95 -11.99
CA ARG A 403 6.37 -8.30 -13.19
C ARG A 403 6.16 -7.17 -14.18
N ARG A 404 6.67 -5.96 -13.89
CA ARG A 404 6.45 -4.74 -14.69
C ARG A 404 4.96 -4.41 -14.87
N SER A 405 4.15 -4.65 -13.85
CA SER A 405 2.73 -4.37 -13.86
C SER A 405 2.40 -3.04 -13.19
N GLY A 406 1.28 -2.44 -13.62
CA GLY A 406 0.68 -1.29 -12.94
C GLY A 406 -0.10 -1.71 -11.71
N LEU A 407 -0.03 -0.89 -10.66
CA LEU A 407 -0.73 -1.14 -9.40
C LEU A 407 -1.43 0.12 -8.90
N THR A 408 -2.77 0.11 -8.85
CA THR A 408 -3.51 1.18 -8.15
C THR A 408 -3.67 0.81 -6.67
N ALA A 409 -3.22 1.71 -5.79
CA ALA A 409 -3.34 1.51 -4.35
C ALA A 409 -4.69 1.98 -3.79
N ASP A 410 -5.20 1.26 -2.79
CA ASP A 410 -6.26 1.69 -1.88
C ASP A 410 -7.58 2.05 -2.60
N CYS A 411 -7.98 1.17 -3.52
CA CYS A 411 -9.20 1.29 -4.30
C CYS A 411 -10.43 1.12 -3.40
N THR A 412 -11.42 1.99 -3.60
CA THR A 412 -12.75 1.91 -2.98
C THR A 412 -13.82 1.45 -3.96
N GLY A 413 -13.53 1.53 -5.26
CA GLY A 413 -14.42 1.06 -6.33
C GLY A 413 -13.63 0.36 -7.42
N LEU A 414 -14.20 -0.73 -7.94
CA LEU A 414 -13.68 -1.49 -9.07
C LEU A 414 -14.86 -1.73 -10.02
N ALA A 415 -14.63 -1.57 -11.32
CA ALA A 415 -15.60 -1.86 -12.37
C ALA A 415 -14.86 -2.30 -13.63
N ILE A 416 -15.51 -3.02 -14.52
CA ILE A 416 -14.96 -3.33 -15.85
C ILE A 416 -15.54 -2.34 -16.85
N ASP A 417 -14.67 -1.75 -17.68
CA ASP A 417 -15.13 -0.97 -18.82
C ASP A 417 -15.79 -1.92 -19.83
N PRO A 418 -17.10 -1.80 -20.11
CA PRO A 418 -17.80 -2.73 -21.00
C PRO A 418 -17.30 -2.70 -22.44
N GLU A 419 -16.67 -1.60 -22.88
CA GLU A 419 -16.14 -1.48 -24.24
C GLU A 419 -14.74 -2.08 -24.36
N SER A 420 -13.83 -1.74 -23.43
CA SER A 420 -12.42 -2.14 -23.52
C SER A 420 -12.06 -3.38 -22.71
N GLY A 421 -12.91 -3.83 -21.79
CA GLY A 421 -12.63 -4.92 -20.84
C GLY A 421 -11.57 -4.56 -19.78
N VAL A 422 -11.14 -3.30 -19.71
CA VAL A 422 -10.10 -2.84 -18.79
C VAL A 422 -10.68 -2.62 -17.39
N LEU A 423 -9.90 -2.95 -16.36
CA LEU A 423 -10.27 -2.72 -14.97
C LEU A 423 -10.16 -1.23 -14.62
N LEU A 424 -11.31 -0.64 -14.29
CA LEU A 424 -11.46 0.72 -13.81
C LEU A 424 -11.31 0.75 -12.28
N GLN A 425 -10.24 1.39 -11.82
CA GLN A 425 -9.81 1.34 -10.42
C GLN A 425 -10.01 2.73 -9.79
N THR A 426 -11.04 2.87 -8.96
CA THR A 426 -11.40 4.15 -8.34
C THR A 426 -10.88 4.23 -6.92
N ARG A 427 -10.09 5.28 -6.64
CA ARG A 427 -9.46 5.52 -5.34
C ARG A 427 -9.51 6.99 -4.94
N PRO A 428 -9.50 7.31 -3.63
CA PRO A 428 -9.31 8.67 -3.15
C PRO A 428 -7.88 9.18 -3.45
N ALA A 429 -7.72 10.49 -3.61
CA ALA A 429 -6.45 11.18 -3.82
C ALA A 429 -6.48 12.53 -3.08
N ILE A 430 -5.30 13.08 -2.76
CA ILE A 430 -5.14 14.40 -2.12
C ILE A 430 -5.98 14.48 -0.83
N GLY A 431 -5.64 13.65 0.16
CA GLY A 431 -6.33 13.61 1.46
C GLY A 431 -7.80 13.17 1.40
N GLY A 432 -8.25 12.55 0.31
CA GLY A 432 -9.61 12.04 0.14
C GLY A 432 -10.62 13.05 -0.41
N ASN A 433 -10.19 14.28 -0.71
CA ASN A 433 -11.06 15.33 -1.26
C ASN A 433 -11.39 15.12 -2.74
N ILE A 434 -10.60 14.30 -3.42
CA ILE A 434 -10.73 14.02 -4.85
C ILE A 434 -10.75 12.50 -5.04
N MET A 435 -11.60 12.02 -5.94
CA MET A 435 -11.59 10.65 -6.43
C MET A 435 -10.93 10.61 -7.80
N ALA A 436 -10.10 9.60 -8.03
CA ALA A 436 -9.48 9.34 -9.33
C ALA A 436 -9.82 7.92 -9.78
N THR A 437 -10.16 7.78 -11.06
CA THR A 437 -10.27 6.47 -11.72
C THR A 437 -9.01 6.25 -12.56
N ILE A 438 -8.37 5.12 -12.33
CA ILE A 438 -7.07 4.74 -12.90
C ILE A 438 -7.24 3.41 -13.63
N THR A 439 -6.48 3.23 -14.70
CA THR A 439 -6.44 1.97 -15.47
C THR A 439 -5.01 1.47 -15.63
N CYS A 440 -4.86 0.15 -15.80
CA CYS A 440 -3.60 -0.53 -16.07
C CYS A 440 -3.67 -1.25 -17.44
N ALA A 441 -4.07 -0.53 -18.49
CA ALA A 441 -4.54 -1.16 -19.73
C ALA A 441 -3.47 -1.97 -20.49
N ARG A 442 -2.18 -1.59 -20.37
CA ARG A 442 -1.10 -2.13 -21.22
C ARG A 442 -0.50 -3.45 -20.72
N GLU A 443 -0.35 -3.58 -19.41
CA GLU A 443 0.39 -4.68 -18.80
C GLU A 443 -0.56 -5.67 -18.12
N ARG A 444 -0.10 -6.91 -17.92
CA ARG A 444 -0.85 -7.95 -17.21
C ARG A 444 0.02 -8.64 -16.15
N PRO A 445 -0.55 -8.94 -14.96
CA PRO A 445 -1.93 -8.69 -14.57
C PRO A 445 -2.21 -7.19 -14.31
N GLN A 446 -3.47 -6.79 -14.44
CA GLN A 446 -3.96 -5.51 -13.93
C GLN A 446 -4.06 -5.62 -12.41
N MET A 447 -3.23 -4.87 -11.67
CA MET A 447 -3.15 -5.04 -10.22
C MET A 447 -3.84 -3.89 -9.48
N ALA A 448 -4.54 -4.21 -8.39
CA ALA A 448 -5.08 -3.23 -7.45
C ALA A 448 -5.00 -3.73 -6.02
N THR A 449 -4.74 -2.82 -5.08
CA THR A 449 -5.08 -3.05 -3.66
C THR A 449 -6.42 -2.42 -3.33
N VAL A 450 -7.25 -3.11 -2.55
CA VAL A 450 -8.60 -2.66 -2.19
C VAL A 450 -8.63 -2.32 -0.70
N ARG A 451 -9.29 -1.21 -0.37
CA ARG A 451 -9.46 -0.75 1.00
C ARG A 451 -10.25 -1.78 1.82
N PRO A 452 -9.72 -2.28 2.96
CA PRO A 452 -10.47 -3.11 3.89
C PRO A 452 -11.76 -2.41 4.37
N GLY A 453 -12.84 -3.18 4.54
CA GLY A 453 -14.15 -2.67 4.94
C GLY A 453 -14.91 -1.96 3.82
N SER A 454 -14.39 -1.93 2.59
CA SER A 454 -15.10 -1.29 1.47
C SER A 454 -16.31 -2.10 0.99
N SER A 455 -16.34 -3.41 1.24
CA SER A 455 -17.44 -4.32 0.90
C SER A 455 -17.63 -5.36 1.98
N ARG A 456 -18.85 -5.86 2.13
CA ARG A 456 -19.12 -7.00 3.00
C ARG A 456 -18.76 -8.31 2.29
N PRO A 457 -18.27 -9.33 3.00
CA PRO A 457 -18.14 -10.68 2.46
C PRO A 457 -19.48 -11.22 1.95
N LEU A 458 -19.43 -12.08 0.94
CA LEU A 458 -20.60 -12.87 0.54
C LEU A 458 -20.98 -13.86 1.65
N ALA A 459 -22.26 -14.20 1.76
CA ALA A 459 -22.68 -15.30 2.63
C ALA A 459 -22.01 -16.61 2.17
N ALA A 460 -21.58 -17.42 3.13
CA ALA A 460 -20.94 -18.70 2.84
C ALA A 460 -21.95 -19.66 2.18
N ASP A 461 -21.57 -20.19 1.02
CA ASP A 461 -22.31 -21.22 0.30
C ASP A 461 -21.56 -22.55 0.39
N ILE A 462 -21.96 -23.39 1.36
CA ILE A 462 -21.33 -24.68 1.64
C ILE A 462 -21.58 -25.70 0.51
N ALA A 463 -22.55 -25.45 -0.37
CA ALA A 463 -22.79 -26.33 -1.52
C ALA A 463 -21.77 -26.10 -2.65
N ARG A 464 -21.07 -24.96 -2.68
CA ARG A 464 -20.07 -24.66 -3.71
C ARG A 464 -18.86 -25.57 -3.55
N LYS A 465 -18.42 -26.16 -4.67
CA LYS A 465 -17.22 -26.99 -4.76
C LYS A 465 -16.25 -26.40 -5.76
N GLY A 466 -14.96 -26.47 -5.46
CA GLY A 466 -13.88 -25.98 -6.30
C GLY A 466 -12.59 -26.78 -6.02
N PRO A 467 -11.68 -26.90 -6.97
CA PRO A 467 -10.42 -27.58 -6.74
C PRO A 467 -9.49 -26.75 -5.83
N ILE A 468 -8.76 -27.44 -4.96
CA ILE A 468 -7.63 -26.89 -4.20
C ILE A 468 -6.36 -27.43 -4.83
N ILE A 469 -5.59 -26.53 -5.45
CA ILE A 469 -4.38 -26.82 -6.21
C ILE A 469 -3.19 -26.48 -5.32
N ARG A 470 -2.42 -27.49 -4.92
CA ARG A 470 -1.21 -27.32 -4.12
C ARG A 470 0.00 -27.24 -5.04
N VAL A 471 0.77 -26.17 -4.91
CA VAL A 471 1.96 -25.89 -5.72
C VAL A 471 3.17 -25.86 -4.79
N ALA A 472 4.28 -26.43 -5.25
CA ALA A 472 5.54 -26.39 -4.52
C ALA A 472 6.10 -24.95 -4.53
N ALA A 473 6.70 -24.53 -3.41
CA ALA A 473 7.37 -23.25 -3.36
C ALA A 473 8.57 -23.22 -4.32
N ALA A 474 8.61 -22.22 -5.20
CA ALA A 474 9.76 -21.94 -6.06
C ALA A 474 10.97 -21.46 -5.24
N VAL A 475 10.71 -20.76 -4.12
CA VAL A 475 11.71 -20.34 -3.13
C VAL A 475 11.16 -20.66 -1.76
N ASP A 476 11.86 -21.48 -0.97
CA ASP A 476 11.39 -21.95 0.33
C ASP A 476 11.40 -20.83 1.39
N GLY A 477 12.33 -19.88 1.33
CA GLY A 477 12.45 -18.75 2.25
C GLY A 477 13.67 -18.80 3.17
N SER A 478 14.48 -19.88 3.10
CA SER A 478 15.64 -20.07 3.98
C SER A 478 16.72 -19.00 3.83
N ALA A 479 16.79 -18.36 2.66
CA ALA A 479 17.74 -17.31 2.31
C ALA A 479 17.13 -15.90 2.32
N SER A 480 15.93 -15.72 2.90
CA SER A 480 15.32 -14.39 2.97
C SER A 480 16.18 -13.45 3.81
N GLY A 481 16.29 -12.19 3.37
CA GLY A 481 16.94 -11.14 4.17
C GLY A 481 16.06 -10.63 5.30
N VAL A 482 14.89 -11.22 5.54
CA VAL A 482 14.02 -10.92 6.67
C VAL A 482 13.86 -12.18 7.51
N ARG A 483 13.98 -12.05 8.82
CA ARG A 483 13.64 -13.10 9.79
C ARG A 483 12.71 -12.54 10.84
N VAL A 484 11.56 -13.17 11.05
CA VAL A 484 10.67 -12.82 12.16
C VAL A 484 11.14 -13.57 13.40
N ILE A 485 11.45 -12.83 14.47
CA ILE A 485 11.98 -13.38 15.72
C ILE A 485 10.93 -13.40 16.85
N GLY A 486 9.84 -12.66 16.71
CA GLY A 486 8.77 -12.66 17.70
C GLY A 486 7.52 -11.91 17.26
N HIS A 487 6.42 -12.20 17.96
CA HIS A 487 5.11 -11.58 17.77
C HIS A 487 4.58 -11.13 19.12
N SER A 488 4.06 -9.91 19.20
CA SER A 488 3.33 -9.41 20.36
C SER A 488 1.96 -8.91 19.92
N VAL A 489 0.91 -9.46 20.54
CA VAL A 489 -0.48 -9.07 20.23
C VAL A 489 -0.82 -7.85 21.05
N ASP A 490 -1.31 -6.80 20.40
CA ASP A 490 -1.84 -5.65 21.13
C ASP A 490 -3.24 -6.02 21.66
N GLN A 491 -3.30 -6.41 22.94
CA GLN A 491 -4.56 -6.75 23.61
C GLN A 491 -5.39 -5.51 23.99
N THR A 492 -4.86 -4.30 23.80
CA THR A 492 -5.44 -3.08 24.36
C THR A 492 -6.19 -2.21 23.35
N THR A 493 -6.03 -2.45 22.04
CA THR A 493 -6.70 -1.65 21.01
C THR A 493 -7.35 -2.52 19.93
N LEU A 494 -8.66 -2.36 19.72
CA LEU A 494 -9.31 -2.85 18.51
C LEU A 494 -8.88 -1.91 17.37
N PRO A 495 -8.25 -2.40 16.29
CA PRO A 495 -7.93 -1.56 15.14
C PRO A 495 -9.19 -0.87 14.63
N LEU A 496 -9.10 0.42 14.29
CA LEU A 496 -10.25 1.22 13.84
C LEU A 496 -10.93 0.58 12.62
N GLN A 497 -10.16 -0.12 11.78
CA GLN A 497 -10.63 -0.82 10.59
C GLN A 497 -11.46 -2.07 10.92
N GLU A 498 -11.22 -2.68 12.08
CA GLU A 498 -11.95 -3.85 12.59
C GLU A 498 -13.12 -3.43 13.50
N ALA A 499 -13.17 -2.15 13.88
CA ALA A 499 -14.28 -1.60 14.64
C ALA A 499 -15.55 -1.68 13.80
N ALA A 500 -16.50 -2.52 14.24
CA ALA A 500 -17.83 -2.59 13.66
C ALA A 500 -18.50 -1.20 13.64
N ARG A 501 -18.15 -0.33 14.60
CA ARG A 501 -18.65 1.03 14.76
C ARG A 501 -17.57 1.91 15.39
N VAL A 502 -17.36 3.09 14.82
CA VAL A 502 -16.46 4.13 15.37
C VAL A 502 -17.31 5.26 15.94
N VAL A 503 -17.11 5.59 17.21
CA VAL A 503 -17.74 6.73 17.87
C VAL A 503 -16.64 7.71 18.26
N THR A 504 -16.69 8.93 17.73
CA THR A 504 -15.80 10.02 18.13
C THR A 504 -16.58 10.98 19.01
N ALA A 505 -16.15 11.16 20.26
CA ALA A 505 -16.61 12.21 21.14
C ALA A 505 -15.44 13.16 21.39
N GLY A 506 -15.66 14.46 21.24
CA GLY A 506 -14.63 15.50 21.37
C GLY A 506 -15.19 16.72 22.07
#